data_AF-A0A525HDH9-F1
#
_entry.id   AF-A0A525HDH9-F1
#
_cell.length_a   1.000
_cell.length_b   1.000
_cell.length_c   1.000
_cell.angle_alpha   90.00
_cell.angle_beta   90.00
_cell.angle_gamma   90.00
#
_symmetry.space_group_name_H-M   'P 1'
#
loop_
_entity.id
_entity.type
_entity.pdbx_description
1 polymer ?
#
loop_
_entity_poly.entity_id
_entity_poly.type
_entity_poly.pdbx_seq_one_letter_code
_entity_poly.pdbx_strand_id
1 'polypeptide(L)'
;MRTAALLASALLSSGTVPADRPEDLANIKAARSVVAEWDLIDRSVAAGLVSKRYAALMQREARTQLTTTLHAFADPHSPAATAVAGVLRRSEPGPLRKDVATLIRLEHQLEDR
;
A
#
# COMPACT_ATOMS: atom_id res chain seq x y z
N MET A 1 -33.52 21.31 36.68
CA MET A 1 -32.32 22.14 36.43
C MET A 1 -31.35 21.32 35.62
N ARG A 2 -30.96 21.82 34.44
CA ARG A 2 -30.03 21.19 33.50
C ARG A 2 -28.60 21.54 33.92
N THR A 3 -27.78 20.55 34.24
CA THR A 3 -26.33 20.72 34.38
C THR A 3 -25.66 19.83 33.34
N ALA A 4 -25.44 20.42 32.17
CA ALA A 4 -24.54 19.89 31.16
C ALA A 4 -23.11 20.25 31.57
N ALA A 5 -22.29 19.24 31.86
CA ALA A 5 -20.85 19.43 32.03
C ALA A 5 -20.15 18.86 30.78
N LEU A 6 -19.80 19.79 29.89
CA LEU A 6 -18.77 19.63 28.88
C LEU A 6 -17.43 19.33 29.56
N LEU A 7 -16.74 18.28 29.12
CA LEU A 7 -15.28 18.29 29.11
C LEU A 7 -14.78 17.35 28.01
N ALA A 8 -14.53 17.98 26.86
CA ALA A 8 -13.75 17.44 25.76
C ALA A 8 -12.29 17.37 26.20
N SER A 9 -11.78 16.16 26.42
CA SER A 9 -10.35 15.91 26.51
C SER A 9 -9.85 15.47 25.13
N ALA A 10 -9.57 16.48 24.32
CA ALA A 10 -8.70 16.39 23.17
C ALA A 10 -7.30 15.96 23.63
N LEU A 11 -6.97 14.69 23.42
CA LEU A 11 -5.59 14.26 23.21
C LEU A 11 -5.47 13.92 21.73
N LEU A 12 -5.38 14.98 20.91
CA LEU A 12 -4.73 14.91 19.60
C LEU A 12 -3.28 14.54 19.87
N SER A 13 -2.98 13.25 19.89
CA SER A 13 -1.64 12.77 19.55
C SER A 13 -1.45 13.09 18.08
N SER A 14 -0.95 14.30 17.81
CA SER A 14 -0.30 14.68 16.57
C SER A 14 0.96 13.83 16.38
N GLY A 15 0.77 12.53 16.16
CA GLY A 15 1.78 11.74 15.49
C GLY A 15 1.86 12.30 14.10
N THR A 16 2.86 13.14 13.84
CA THR A 16 3.27 13.45 12.48
C THR A 16 3.60 12.10 11.84
N VAL A 17 2.62 11.53 11.15
CA VAL A 17 2.88 10.39 10.27
C VAL A 17 4.05 10.84 9.39
N PRO A 18 5.19 10.13 9.38
CA PRO A 18 6.33 10.53 8.58
C PRO A 18 5.83 10.79 7.16
N ALA A 19 6.11 11.96 6.60
CA ALA A 19 5.68 12.24 5.23
C ALA A 19 6.58 11.44 4.28
N ASP A 20 6.02 10.89 3.20
CA ASP A 20 6.84 10.33 2.12
C ASP A 20 7.82 11.41 1.61
N ARG A 21 9.06 11.00 1.33
CA ARG A 21 10.12 11.90 0.88
C ARG A 21 10.16 11.94 -0.64
N PRO A 22 10.49 13.07 -1.29
CA PRO A 22 10.50 13.18 -2.76
C PRO A 22 11.34 12.10 -3.46
N GLU A 23 12.45 11.68 -2.83
CA GLU A 23 13.31 10.61 -3.33
C GLU A 23 12.63 9.22 -3.39
N ASP A 24 11.56 9.00 -2.62
CA ASP A 24 10.82 7.74 -2.62
C ASP A 24 9.82 7.63 -3.77
N LEU A 25 9.59 8.70 -4.56
CA LEU A 25 8.59 8.69 -5.64
C LEU A 25 8.79 7.53 -6.63
N ALA A 26 10.04 7.23 -6.98
CA ALA A 26 10.37 6.11 -7.86
C ALA A 26 9.98 4.75 -7.23
N ASN A 27 10.20 4.59 -5.92
CA ASN A 27 9.82 3.39 -5.18
C ASN A 27 8.30 3.25 -5.06
N ILE A 28 7.57 4.36 -4.85
CA ILE A 28 6.09 4.36 -4.81
C ILE A 28 5.53 3.92 -6.17
N LYS A 29 6.03 4.49 -7.26
CA LYS A 29 5.63 4.14 -8.64
C LYS A 29 5.89 2.66 -8.95
N ALA A 30 7.07 2.17 -8.59
CA ALA A 30 7.45 0.77 -8.77
C ALA A 30 6.49 -0.15 -7.99
N ALA A 31 6.29 0.12 -6.69
CA ALA A 31 5.38 -0.65 -5.86
C ALA A 31 3.95 -0.64 -6.42
N ARG A 32 3.43 0.53 -6.81
CA ARG A 32 2.09 0.65 -7.41
C ARG A 32 1.95 -0.23 -8.64
N SER A 33 2.92 -0.22 -9.56
CA SER A 33 2.88 -1.01 -10.79
C SER A 33 2.79 -2.50 -10.46
N VAL A 34 3.65 -2.99 -9.57
CA VAL A 34 3.69 -4.41 -9.18
C VAL A 34 2.39 -4.83 -8.49
N VAL A 35 1.85 -4.01 -7.57
CA VAL A 35 0.56 -4.31 -6.91
C VAL A 35 -0.59 -4.30 -7.92
N ALA A 36 -0.58 -3.41 -8.92
CA ALA A 36 -1.61 -3.36 -9.95
C ALA A 36 -1.57 -4.57 -10.88
N GLU A 37 -0.37 -5.05 -11.23
CA GLU A 37 -0.19 -6.27 -12.02
C GLU A 37 -0.65 -7.51 -11.25
N TRP A 38 -0.31 -7.62 -9.96
CA TRP A 38 -0.83 -8.68 -9.11
C TRP A 38 -2.37 -8.63 -9.07
N ASP A 39 -2.97 -7.48 -8.80
CA ASP A 39 -4.44 -7.32 -8.78
C ASP A 39 -5.10 -7.75 -10.11
N LEU A 40 -4.46 -7.46 -11.25
CA LEU A 40 -4.92 -7.89 -12.57
C LEU A 40 -4.86 -9.42 -12.74
N ILE A 41 -3.78 -10.05 -12.27
CA ILE A 41 -3.61 -11.51 -12.34
C ILE A 41 -4.63 -12.21 -11.46
N ASP A 42 -4.86 -11.73 -10.24
CA ASP A 42 -5.87 -12.30 -9.33
C ASP A 42 -7.28 -12.23 -9.94
N ARG A 43 -7.62 -11.12 -10.61
CA ARG A 43 -8.87 -11.02 -11.38
C ARG A 43 -8.92 -11.96 -12.57
N SER A 44 -7.81 -12.13 -13.28
CA SER A 44 -7.73 -13.01 -14.45
C SER A 44 -7.90 -14.48 -14.05
N VAL A 45 -7.43 -14.88 -12.86
CA VAL A 45 -7.72 -16.20 -12.28
C VAL A 45 -9.19 -16.35 -11.94
N ALA A 46 -9.79 -15.34 -11.29
CA ALA A 46 -11.22 -15.37 -10.95
C ALA A 46 -12.12 -15.47 -12.19
N ALA A 47 -11.69 -14.89 -13.32
CA ALA A 47 -12.36 -14.97 -14.62
C ALA A 47 -12.05 -16.26 -15.40
N GLY A 48 -11.18 -17.16 -14.89
CA GLY A 48 -10.79 -18.39 -15.58
C GLY A 48 -9.85 -18.18 -16.79
N LEU A 49 -9.31 -16.98 -16.97
CA LEU A 49 -8.41 -16.62 -18.08
C LEU A 49 -6.97 -17.06 -17.82
N VAL A 50 -6.61 -17.24 -16.55
CA VAL A 50 -5.26 -17.57 -16.12
C VAL A 50 -5.30 -18.73 -15.12
N SER A 51 -4.36 -19.67 -15.25
CA SER A 51 -4.27 -20.80 -14.33
C SER A 51 -3.82 -20.37 -12.92
N LYS A 52 -4.33 -21.04 -11.89
CA LYS A 52 -3.87 -20.85 -10.50
C LYS A 52 -2.35 -21.06 -10.34
N ARG A 53 -1.78 -21.99 -11.11
CA ARG A 53 -0.33 -22.28 -11.10
C ARG A 53 0.48 -21.08 -11.61
N TYR A 54 0.05 -20.47 -12.71
CA TYR A 54 0.71 -19.27 -13.25
C TYR A 54 0.58 -18.09 -12.29
N ALA A 55 -0.62 -17.87 -11.73
CA ALA A 55 -0.81 -16.80 -10.76
C ALA A 55 0.08 -16.97 -9.51
N ALA A 56 0.22 -18.20 -8.99
CA ALA A 56 1.13 -18.45 -7.87
C ALA A 56 2.61 -18.15 -8.21
N LEU A 57 3.03 -18.32 -9.46
CA LEU A 57 4.37 -17.91 -9.91
C LEU A 57 4.50 -16.38 -9.90
N MET A 58 3.55 -15.68 -10.50
CA MET A 58 3.55 -14.23 -10.57
C MET A 58 3.43 -13.56 -9.21
N GLN A 59 2.65 -14.14 -8.29
CA GLN A 59 2.57 -13.66 -6.90
C GLN A 59 3.90 -13.79 -6.16
N ARG A 60 4.67 -14.86 -6.40
CA ARG A 60 6.02 -14.98 -5.83
C ARG A 60 6.96 -13.91 -6.38
N GLU A 61 6.93 -13.69 -7.69
CA GLU A 61 7.73 -12.66 -8.34
C GLU A 61 7.38 -11.26 -7.81
N ALA A 62 6.08 -10.94 -7.75
CA ALA A 62 5.59 -9.68 -7.19
C ALA A 62 6.03 -9.48 -5.73
N ARG A 63 5.98 -10.53 -4.90
CA ARG A 63 6.48 -10.46 -3.51
C ARG A 63 7.98 -10.18 -3.43
N THR A 64 8.78 -10.81 -4.29
CA THR A 64 10.23 -10.54 -4.37
C THR A 64 10.48 -9.08 -4.73
N GLN A 65 9.82 -8.59 -5.79
CA GLN A 65 9.98 -7.20 -6.24
C GLN A 65 9.53 -6.20 -5.17
N LEU A 66 8.36 -6.41 -4.56
CA LEU A 66 7.85 -5.55 -3.49
C LEU A 66 8.74 -5.57 -2.24
N THR A 67 9.37 -6.70 -1.92
CA THR A 67 10.33 -6.77 -0.81
C THR A 67 11.56 -5.92 -1.11
N THR A 68 12.12 -6.03 -2.32
CA THR A 68 13.24 -5.19 -2.77
C THR A 68 12.85 -3.71 -2.76
N THR A 69 11.68 -3.35 -3.30
CA THR A 69 11.17 -1.98 -3.29
C THR A 69 10.98 -1.47 -1.87
N LEU A 70 10.44 -2.28 -0.95
CA LEU A 70 10.26 -1.91 0.45
C LEU A 70 11.58 -1.56 1.13
N HIS A 71 12.64 -2.34 0.86
CA HIS A 71 13.97 -2.08 1.41
C HIS A 71 14.66 -0.85 0.81
N ALA A 72 14.20 -0.36 -0.34
CA ALA A 72 14.75 0.81 -1.00
C ALA A 72 14.14 2.15 -0.51
N PHE A 73 13.08 2.11 0.31
CA PHE A 73 12.49 3.32 0.88
C PHE A 73 13.45 4.01 1.86
N ALA A 74 13.55 5.33 1.76
CA ALA A 74 14.40 6.15 2.60
C ALA A 74 13.91 6.20 4.07
N ASP A 75 12.62 5.99 4.29
CA ASP A 75 12.01 5.79 5.61
C ASP A 75 11.15 4.51 5.62
N PRO A 76 11.54 3.45 6.36
CA PRO A 76 10.77 2.21 6.42
C PRO A 76 9.42 2.35 7.13
N HIS A 77 9.16 3.48 7.79
CA HIS A 77 7.90 3.80 8.46
C HIS A 77 7.05 4.83 7.71
N SER A 78 7.43 5.20 6.48
CA SER A 78 6.62 6.07 5.64
C SER A 78 5.25 5.43 5.32
N PRO A 79 4.22 6.23 4.99
CA PRO A 79 2.93 5.77 4.54
C PRO A 79 3.03 4.77 3.39
N ALA A 80 3.89 5.06 2.41
CA ALA A 80 4.08 4.18 1.26
C ALA A 80 4.76 2.87 1.65
N ALA A 81 5.85 2.91 2.45
CA ALA A 81 6.52 1.71 2.95
C ALA A 81 5.55 0.85 3.78
N THR A 82 4.72 1.47 4.62
CA THR A 82 3.71 0.79 5.42
C THR A 82 2.62 0.14 4.56
N ALA A 83 2.18 0.80 3.49
CA ALA A 83 1.21 0.25 2.53
C ALA A 83 1.79 -0.97 1.79
N VAL A 84 3.04 -0.89 1.31
CA VAL A 84 3.73 -2.02 0.66
C VAL A 84 3.91 -3.20 1.62
N ALA A 85 4.34 -2.93 2.86
CA ALA A 85 4.43 -3.95 3.89
C ALA A 85 3.06 -4.57 4.21
N GLY A 86 1.98 -3.79 4.13
CA GLY A 86 0.60 -4.26 4.23
C GLY A 86 0.25 -5.30 3.17
N VAL A 87 0.62 -5.06 1.91
CA VAL A 87 0.44 -6.02 0.82
C VAL A 87 1.24 -7.30 1.05
N LEU A 88 2.51 -7.17 1.47
CA LEU A 88 3.39 -8.32 1.71
C LEU A 88 2.91 -9.24 2.85
N ARG A 89 2.23 -8.69 3.87
CA ARG A 89 1.66 -9.48 4.99
C ARG A 89 0.44 -10.32 4.60
N ARG A 90 -0.11 -10.15 3.39
CA ARG A 90 -1.31 -10.89 2.98
C ARG A 90 -0.97 -12.36 2.68
N SER A 91 -1.63 -13.26 3.40
CA SER A 91 -1.50 -14.71 3.26
C SER A 91 -2.37 -15.28 2.15
N GLU A 92 -3.55 -14.69 1.91
CA GLU A 92 -4.55 -15.20 0.98
C GLU A 92 -4.67 -14.36 -0.31
N PRO A 93 -4.95 -15.00 -1.46
CA PRO A 93 -5.30 -14.31 -2.69
C PRO A 93 -6.55 -13.45 -2.51
N GLY A 94 -6.62 -12.30 -3.18
CA GLY A 94 -7.78 -11.43 -3.10
C GLY A 94 -7.54 -10.09 -3.75
N PRO A 95 -8.60 -9.33 -4.06
CA PRO A 95 -8.47 -8.06 -4.76
C PRO A 95 -7.58 -7.08 -3.97
N LEU A 96 -6.65 -6.46 -4.69
CA LEU A 96 -5.70 -5.46 -4.19
C LEU A 96 -6.09 -4.04 -4.62
N ARG A 97 -7.29 -3.86 -5.20
CA ARG A 97 -7.78 -2.55 -5.68
C ARG A 97 -7.62 -1.41 -4.66
N LYS A 98 -7.87 -1.69 -3.37
CA LYS A 98 -7.71 -0.68 -2.30
C LYS A 98 -6.24 -0.35 -2.05
N ASP A 99 -5.36 -1.35 -2.13
CA ASP A 99 -3.92 -1.18 -1.98
C ASP A 99 -3.35 -0.35 -3.15
N VAL A 100 -3.76 -0.67 -4.39
CA VAL A 100 -3.43 0.13 -5.59
C VAL A 100 -3.90 1.57 -5.46
N ALA A 101 -5.15 1.79 -5.07
CA ALA A 101 -5.71 3.14 -4.91
C ALA A 101 -4.98 3.93 -3.81
N THR A 102 -4.55 3.25 -2.74
CA THR A 102 -3.75 3.86 -1.68
C THR A 102 -2.40 4.32 -2.21
N LEU A 103 -1.70 3.48 -2.97
CA LEU A 103 -0.40 3.83 -3.55
C LEU A 103 -0.52 4.95 -4.60
N ILE A 104 -1.58 4.97 -5.43
CA ILE A 104 -1.86 6.09 -6.35
C ILE A 104 -2.05 7.40 -5.58
N ARG A 105 -2.82 7.37 -4.50
CA ARG A 105 -3.06 8.57 -3.68
C ARG A 105 -1.76 9.10 -3.09
N LEU A 106 -0.90 8.21 -2.56
CA LEU A 106 0.40 8.59 -1.99
C LEU A 106 1.36 9.12 -3.06
N GLU A 107 1.36 8.51 -4.25
CA GLU A 107 2.11 9.01 -5.42
C GLU A 107 1.71 10.45 -5.76
N HIS A 108 0.42 10.72 -6.01
CA HIS A 108 -0.05 12.07 -6.35
C HIS A 108 0.24 13.08 -5.23
N GLN A 109 0.05 12.69 -3.97
CA GLN A 109 0.38 13.55 -2.82
C GLN A 109 1.83 13.97 -2.78
N LEU A 110 2.74 13.18 -3.37
CA LEU A 110 4.15 13.50 -3.44
C LEU A 110 4.52 14.27 -4.72
N GLU A 111 3.85 14.01 -5.84
CA GLU A 111 4.03 14.73 -7.11
C GLU A 111 3.57 16.19 -7.05
N ASP A 112 2.53 16.47 -6.25
CA ASP A 112 1.94 17.81 -6.12
C ASP A 112 2.69 18.72 -5.10
N ARG A 113 3.84 18.28 -4.55
CA ARG A 113 4.66 19.04 -3.56
C ARG A 113 5.83 19.74 -4.22
#